data_AF-A0A2W5ZJW7-F1
#
_entry.id   AF-A0A2W5ZJW7-F1
#
_cell.length_a   1.000
_cell.length_b   1.000
_cell.length_c   1.000
_cell.angle_alpha   90.00
_cell.angle_beta   90.00
_cell.angle_gamma   90.00
#
_symmetry.space_group_name_H-M   'P 1'
#
loop_
_entity.id
_entity.type
_entity.pdbx_description
1 polymer ?
#
loop_
_entity_poly.entity_id
_entity_poly.type
_entity_poly.pdbx_seq_one_letter_code
_entity_poly.pdbx_strand_id
1 'polypeptide(L)'
;MFFARALSHRHKVAARRAVSRRAARALIAVVALGAALGTTAVAVHAAAIPFGTVLISGAQWAGTDAGLGDLNVYSNGTQSQDQMGTFGLKYECTELAQRWAYYKFGEPAQWPISKAADMWTAGPTMPVPLSQNPNGGATPPQHGDLLVFAATATNPTGHVAVVSSVTASGVTAVHQNFTLNGTLAGQWTQALSGTTVAALGNDPVIGWLRAGPAVAAPASPLPVHASSAPSTAVTPDGSTQTVFWKGTANQLTEAWYAGGAWHGPADFGPFGTLVSAPSVAISKDGLTQTVFWQGANGHLYEAWYSGSWHGPADLTATWGGLGGMTSAPSAVTTKDGSQLVFWRGPDNRVWEAWYTAGSWHGPIDLVSLGTMASAPNVAVTPDGTTQTVFWKATNGLLTEAWFTGQWNGPRQFGNFGALAGAPSVTVTPDGLAQLVFWQGDDKHLHEAWFTGAWNGPSDLTAAAFGGASPLLSSPTATVTTDASTQIVFWTGGGGLMFEAWWAGGRWNGPVAVRAG
;
A
#
# COMPACT_ATOMS: atom_id res chain seq x y z
N MET A 1 60.87 9.61 -18.76
CA MET A 1 59.65 10.31 -19.18
C MET A 1 58.68 10.22 -18.01
N PHE A 2 58.14 11.36 -17.53
CA PHE A 2 57.32 11.49 -16.31
C PHE A 2 57.97 11.18 -14.94
N PHE A 3 57.29 11.67 -13.88
CA PHE A 3 57.62 11.67 -12.44
C PHE A 3 58.79 12.60 -12.02
N ALA A 4 58.77 13.34 -10.88
CA ALA A 4 57.79 13.38 -9.76
C ALA A 4 57.68 14.76 -9.05
N ARG A 5 56.83 14.78 -7.99
CA ARG A 5 56.68 15.73 -6.84
C ARG A 5 58.01 16.23 -6.21
N ALA A 6 58.09 17.26 -5.35
CA ALA A 6 57.22 18.40 -4.93
C ALA A 6 57.97 19.29 -3.86
N LEU A 7 57.28 20.25 -3.22
CA LEU A 7 57.65 21.05 -2.01
C LEU A 7 58.66 22.21 -2.24
N SER A 8 58.28 23.49 -2.07
CA SER A 8 58.27 24.33 -0.83
C SER A 8 59.61 25.09 -0.60
N HIS A 9 59.76 26.29 0.02
CA HIS A 9 58.87 27.14 0.84
C HIS A 9 59.48 28.59 1.05
N ARG A 10 58.78 29.49 1.78
CA ARG A 10 59.25 30.75 2.49
C ARG A 10 59.21 32.18 1.85
N HIS A 11 58.34 33.01 2.46
CA HIS A 11 58.48 34.41 2.98
C HIS A 11 59.13 35.59 2.22
N LYS A 12 58.37 36.71 2.09
CA LYS A 12 58.51 38.06 2.73
C LYS A 12 57.59 39.08 2.00
N VAL A 13 57.15 40.27 2.46
CA VAL A 13 56.78 40.94 3.75
C VAL A 13 56.57 42.45 3.42
N ALA A 14 55.56 43.12 4.03
CA ALA A 14 55.36 44.60 4.13
C ALA A 14 54.94 45.46 2.88
N ALA A 15 54.35 46.67 2.98
CA ALA A 15 53.44 47.31 3.98
C ALA A 15 52.92 48.73 3.56
N ARG A 16 51.88 49.24 4.27
CA ARG A 16 51.35 50.66 4.35
C ARG A 16 50.52 51.15 3.12
N ARG A 17 49.42 51.95 3.19
CA ARG A 17 48.88 53.08 4.04
C ARG A 17 49.62 54.43 3.87
N ALA A 18 49.00 55.62 3.84
CA ALA A 18 47.59 56.09 3.77
C ALA A 18 47.56 57.51 3.08
N VAL A 19 46.52 58.36 3.07
CA VAL A 19 46.02 59.24 4.17
C VAL A 19 44.83 60.09 3.65
N SER A 20 43.94 60.60 4.53
CA SER A 20 42.82 61.50 4.21
C SER A 20 42.83 62.83 5.01
N ARG A 21 42.00 63.82 4.60
CA ARG A 21 41.50 65.01 5.35
C ARG A 21 40.13 65.39 4.72
N ARG A 22 39.00 65.67 5.40
CA ARG A 22 38.65 66.53 6.57
C ARG A 22 38.68 68.04 6.27
N ALA A 23 37.80 68.94 6.78
CA ALA A 23 36.44 68.91 7.40
C ALA A 23 36.01 70.41 7.61
N ALA A 24 34.91 70.88 8.25
CA ALA A 24 33.76 70.35 9.02
C ALA A 24 32.66 71.46 9.20
N ARG A 25 31.48 71.11 9.79
CA ARG A 25 30.52 71.98 10.56
C ARG A 25 29.67 73.02 9.78
N ALA A 26 28.51 73.53 10.26
CA ALA A 26 27.49 73.06 11.25
C ALA A 26 26.23 73.98 11.27
N LEU A 27 25.20 73.56 12.03
CA LEU A 27 23.99 74.28 12.51
C LEU A 27 22.73 74.35 11.60
N ILE A 28 21.62 74.81 12.20
CA ILE A 28 20.23 74.39 11.92
C ILE A 28 19.28 75.59 11.76
N ALA A 29 18.32 75.50 10.84
CA ALA A 29 17.04 76.22 10.89
C ALA A 29 15.94 75.37 10.24
N VAL A 30 14.68 75.47 10.70
CA VAL A 30 13.54 74.68 10.21
C VAL A 30 12.44 75.59 9.68
N VAL A 31 12.05 75.39 8.42
CA VAL A 31 10.73 75.74 7.86
C VAL A 31 10.32 74.58 6.96
N ALA A 32 9.06 74.13 7.06
CA ALA A 32 8.60 72.90 6.40
C ALA A 32 7.36 73.14 5.53
N LEU A 33 7.36 72.57 4.33
CA LEU A 33 6.18 72.07 3.61
C LEU A 33 6.65 71.20 2.44
N GLY A 34 6.09 70.00 2.22
CA GLY A 34 6.55 69.12 1.12
C GLY A 34 6.30 67.60 1.25
N ALA A 35 5.21 67.20 1.91
CA ALA A 35 4.60 65.86 1.90
C ALA A 35 5.43 64.65 1.39
N ALA A 36 6.19 64.01 2.28
CA ALA A 36 6.47 62.58 2.23
C ALA A 36 6.54 62.03 3.65
N LEU A 37 5.41 61.52 4.18
CA LEU A 37 5.39 60.81 5.45
C LEU A 37 6.04 59.43 5.28
N GLY A 38 7.37 59.41 5.35
CA GLY A 38 8.11 58.21 5.67
C GLY A 38 7.73 57.77 7.08
N THR A 39 6.65 57.00 7.21
CA THR A 39 6.33 56.30 8.45
C THR A 39 7.54 55.47 8.82
N THR A 40 8.22 55.83 9.90
CA THR A 40 9.23 54.96 10.50
C THR A 40 8.55 53.62 10.74
N ALA A 41 8.99 52.59 10.01
CA ALA A 41 8.61 51.23 10.29
C ALA A 41 9.18 50.88 11.66
N VAL A 42 8.40 51.16 12.71
CA VAL A 42 8.53 50.45 13.98
C VAL A 42 8.58 48.98 13.60
N ALA A 43 9.62 48.28 14.03
CA ALA A 43 9.66 46.83 13.90
C ALA A 43 8.60 46.27 14.84
N VAL A 44 7.35 46.26 14.35
CA VAL A 44 6.26 45.49 14.92
C VAL A 44 6.73 44.06 14.83
N HIS A 45 7.32 43.58 15.91
CA HIS A 45 7.65 42.17 16.06
C HIS A 45 6.34 41.44 15.83
N ALA A 46 6.31 40.54 14.83
CA ALA A 46 5.11 39.76 14.54
C ALA A 46 4.65 39.14 15.86
N ALA A 47 3.47 39.57 16.33
CA ALA A 47 3.09 39.35 17.71
C ALA A 47 3.10 37.85 17.99
N ALA A 48 3.96 37.41 18.92
CA ALA A 48 4.16 36.00 19.18
C ALA A 48 2.81 35.35 19.49
N ILE A 49 2.42 34.37 18.67
CA ILE A 49 1.09 33.77 18.74
C ILE A 49 0.89 33.20 20.15
N PRO A 50 -0.20 33.54 20.87
CA PRO A 50 -0.39 33.12 22.25
C PRO A 50 -0.23 31.61 22.41
N PHE A 51 0.45 31.21 23.48
CA PHE A 51 0.62 29.82 23.89
C PHE A 51 -0.74 29.11 23.94
N GLY A 52 -0.86 27.96 23.26
CA GLY A 52 -2.13 27.22 23.14
C GLY A 52 -3.10 27.72 22.07
N THR A 53 -2.71 28.67 21.19
CA THR A 53 -3.47 28.96 19.97
C THR A 53 -3.37 27.79 19.00
N VAL A 54 -4.50 27.34 18.43
CA VAL A 54 -4.52 26.34 17.35
C VAL A 54 -3.94 26.96 16.08
N LEU A 55 -2.88 26.34 15.54
CA LEU A 55 -2.28 26.66 14.25
C LEU A 55 -2.94 25.86 13.12
N ILE A 56 -3.17 24.56 13.37
CA ILE A 56 -3.88 23.64 12.48
C ILE A 56 -4.77 22.75 13.35
N SER A 57 -6.05 22.65 13.04
CA SER A 57 -6.96 21.75 13.76
C SER A 57 -6.76 20.29 13.34
N GLY A 58 -7.06 19.33 14.23
CA GLY A 58 -6.95 17.90 13.92
C GLY A 58 -7.70 17.50 12.64
N ALA A 59 -8.89 18.07 12.44
CA ALA A 59 -9.72 17.86 11.25
C ALA A 59 -9.10 18.33 9.92
N GLN A 60 -8.04 19.14 9.93
CA GLN A 60 -7.36 19.61 8.72
C GLN A 60 -6.17 18.72 8.29
N TRP A 61 -5.66 17.84 9.17
CA TRP A 61 -4.43 17.08 8.89
C TRP A 61 -4.48 15.60 9.28
N ALA A 62 -5.24 15.22 10.32
CA ALA A 62 -5.31 13.84 10.80
C ALA A 62 -6.19 12.93 9.93
N GLY A 63 -6.89 13.49 8.93
CA GLY A 63 -7.76 12.72 8.03
C GLY A 63 -8.87 11.99 8.80
N THR A 64 -8.99 10.68 8.59
CA THR A 64 -9.94 9.81 9.29
C THR A 64 -9.67 9.69 10.79
N ASP A 65 -8.44 9.97 11.25
CA ASP A 65 -8.05 9.91 12.66
C ASP A 65 -8.46 11.14 13.48
N ALA A 66 -9.03 12.18 12.84
CA ALA A 66 -9.42 13.43 13.50
C ALA A 66 -10.44 13.25 14.64
N GLY A 67 -11.11 12.09 14.73
CA GLY A 67 -12.03 11.73 15.81
C GLY A 67 -11.40 11.01 17.01
N LEU A 68 -10.10 10.65 16.97
CA LEU A 68 -9.47 9.84 18.03
C LEU A 68 -9.20 10.61 19.33
N GLY A 69 -9.10 11.94 19.27
CA GLY A 69 -8.80 12.79 20.43
C GLY A 69 -8.46 14.23 20.02
N ASP A 70 -7.86 14.99 20.94
CA ASP A 70 -7.30 16.30 20.58
C ASP A 70 -6.03 16.10 19.75
N LEU A 71 -6.16 16.26 18.44
CA LEU A 71 -5.05 16.25 17.48
C LEU A 71 -4.73 17.65 16.93
N ASN A 72 -5.14 18.71 17.61
CA ASN A 72 -4.78 20.07 17.20
C ASN A 72 -3.27 20.31 17.34
N VAL A 73 -2.72 21.05 16.38
CA VAL A 73 -1.36 21.57 16.39
C VAL A 73 -1.40 22.95 16.99
N TYR A 74 -0.69 23.16 18.09
CA TYR A 74 -0.76 24.38 18.90
C TYR A 74 0.55 25.19 18.83
N SER A 75 0.47 26.48 19.16
CA SER A 75 1.64 27.34 19.39
C SER A 75 2.24 27.11 20.78
N ASN A 76 3.57 26.92 20.86
CA ASN A 76 4.35 26.96 22.11
C ASN A 76 4.70 28.39 22.57
N GLY A 77 4.03 29.42 22.03
CA GLY A 77 4.19 30.81 22.46
C GLY A 77 5.59 31.36 22.20
N THR A 78 6.29 31.73 23.26
CA THR A 78 7.66 32.27 23.22
C THR A 78 8.70 31.35 23.86
N GLN A 79 8.39 30.04 24.04
CA GLN A 79 9.26 29.08 24.73
C GLN A 79 9.63 29.56 26.16
N SER A 80 8.69 30.24 26.80
CA SER A 80 8.81 30.77 28.16
C SER A 80 7.50 30.61 28.95
N GLN A 81 6.66 29.67 28.50
CA GLN A 81 5.35 29.32 29.09
C GLN A 81 5.26 27.80 29.35
N ASP A 82 6.39 27.11 29.21
CA ASP A 82 6.60 25.67 29.25
C ASP A 82 5.92 25.04 30.47
N GLN A 83 4.92 24.22 30.20
CA GLN A 83 4.11 23.54 31.20
C GLN A 83 4.12 22.05 30.91
N MET A 84 4.35 21.22 31.93
CA MET A 84 4.06 19.80 31.82
C MET A 84 2.54 19.59 31.63
N GLY A 85 2.21 18.67 30.72
CA GLY A 85 0.89 18.09 30.50
C GLY A 85 1.01 16.57 30.35
N THR A 86 -0.08 15.94 29.93
CA THR A 86 -0.15 14.47 29.79
C THR A 86 0.95 13.93 28.89
N PHE A 87 1.24 14.61 27.76
CA PHE A 87 2.18 14.16 26.73
C PHE A 87 3.55 14.84 26.77
N GLY A 88 3.99 15.30 27.95
CA GLY A 88 5.25 16.04 28.13
C GLY A 88 5.06 17.56 28.20
N LEU A 89 6.03 18.35 27.75
CA LEU A 89 5.93 19.81 27.70
C LEU A 89 4.90 20.23 26.64
N LYS A 90 3.81 20.86 27.07
CA LYS A 90 2.66 21.24 26.25
C LYS A 90 3.07 21.94 24.96
N TYR A 91 2.54 21.44 23.84
CA TYR A 91 2.65 22.03 22.51
C TYR A 91 4.05 22.01 21.90
N GLU A 92 4.98 21.20 22.43
CA GLU A 92 6.24 20.90 21.78
C GLU A 92 6.12 19.84 20.67
N CYS A 93 7.17 19.75 19.85
CA CYS A 93 7.30 18.73 18.80
C CYS A 93 7.14 17.29 19.34
N THR A 94 7.82 16.99 20.45
CA THR A 94 7.67 15.71 21.16
C THR A 94 6.28 15.53 21.75
N GLU A 95 5.60 16.60 22.18
CA GLU A 95 4.23 16.53 22.70
C GLU A 95 3.24 16.13 21.61
N LEU A 96 3.30 16.79 20.44
CA LEU A 96 2.47 16.41 19.30
C LEU A 96 2.76 14.97 18.84
N ALA A 97 4.05 14.58 18.77
CA ALA A 97 4.45 13.23 18.35
C ALA A 97 3.99 12.15 19.34
N GLN A 98 4.11 12.38 20.65
CA GLN A 98 3.67 11.45 21.70
C GLN A 98 2.13 11.42 21.81
N ARG A 99 1.44 12.55 21.67
CA ARG A 99 -0.02 12.64 21.64
C ARG A 99 -0.62 11.94 20.42
N TRP A 100 0.01 12.11 19.24
CA TRP A 100 -0.34 11.33 18.05
C TRP A 100 -0.11 9.84 18.27
N ALA A 101 1.07 9.42 18.77
CA ALA A 101 1.37 8.02 19.01
C ALA A 101 0.41 7.38 20.04
N TYR A 102 0.03 8.10 21.10
CA TYR A 102 -0.97 7.68 22.07
C TYR A 102 -2.33 7.43 21.41
N TYR A 103 -2.88 8.40 20.68
CA TYR A 103 -4.22 8.29 20.09
C TYR A 103 -4.26 7.33 18.89
N LYS A 104 -3.26 7.35 18.01
CA LYS A 104 -3.21 6.58 16.77
C LYS A 104 -2.70 5.15 16.95
N PHE A 105 -1.69 4.94 17.79
CA PHE A 105 -1.03 3.65 17.95
C PHE A 105 -1.32 2.96 19.30
N GLY A 106 -1.84 3.69 20.30
CA GLY A 106 -2.07 3.17 21.65
C GLY A 106 -0.84 3.22 22.56
N GLU A 107 0.18 3.99 22.20
CA GLU A 107 1.45 4.07 22.93
C GLU A 107 1.33 4.80 24.28
N PRO A 108 2.28 4.61 25.23
CA PRO A 108 2.37 5.42 26.43
C PRO A 108 2.41 6.92 26.13
N ALA A 109 1.66 7.70 26.91
CA ALA A 109 1.55 9.15 26.74
C ALA A 109 2.89 9.89 26.87
N GLN A 110 3.87 9.31 27.57
CA GLN A 110 5.24 9.83 27.66
C GLN A 110 6.24 8.73 27.33
N TRP A 111 7.20 9.06 26.49
CA TRP A 111 8.25 8.17 25.99
C TRP A 111 9.52 8.30 26.85
N PRO A 112 10.41 7.29 26.87
CA PRO A 112 11.68 7.32 27.61
C PRO A 112 12.76 8.15 26.86
N ILE A 113 12.46 9.42 26.59
CA ILE A 113 13.28 10.34 25.78
C ILE A 113 13.67 11.59 26.57
N SER A 114 14.83 12.19 26.26
CA SER A 114 15.23 13.53 26.74
C SER A 114 15.16 14.60 25.65
N LYS A 115 15.12 14.19 24.38
CA LYS A 115 15.19 15.03 23.18
C LYS A 115 14.34 14.45 22.06
N ALA A 116 13.96 15.27 21.07
CA ALA A 116 13.20 14.82 19.91
C ALA A 116 13.95 13.76 19.08
N ALA A 117 15.26 13.94 18.89
CA ALA A 117 16.10 12.95 18.19
C ALA A 117 16.12 11.57 18.88
N ASP A 118 15.93 11.50 20.21
CA ASP A 118 15.97 10.23 20.96
C ASP A 118 14.78 9.33 20.60
N MET A 119 13.66 9.89 20.08
CA MET A 119 12.51 9.11 19.62
C MET A 119 12.92 8.08 18.57
N TRP A 120 13.90 8.40 17.71
CA TRP A 120 14.44 7.46 16.74
C TRP A 120 14.91 6.16 17.39
N THR A 121 15.66 6.26 18.49
CA THR A 121 16.20 5.12 19.23
C THR A 121 15.14 4.45 20.12
N ALA A 122 14.20 5.23 20.67
CA ALA A 122 13.15 4.71 21.54
C ALA A 122 12.08 3.91 20.78
N GLY A 123 11.69 4.34 19.56
CA GLY A 123 10.56 3.79 18.79
C GLY A 123 10.50 2.26 18.69
N PRO A 124 11.60 1.55 18.34
CA PRO A 124 11.62 0.09 18.29
C PRO A 124 11.45 -0.63 19.64
N THR A 125 11.52 0.08 20.75
CA THR A 125 11.42 -0.45 22.13
C THR A 125 10.11 -0.10 22.84
N MET A 126 9.24 0.66 22.17
CA MET A 126 7.94 1.05 22.72
C MET A 126 6.93 -0.12 22.70
N PRO A 127 5.87 -0.11 23.54
CA PRO A 127 4.83 -1.15 23.57
C PRO A 127 4.15 -1.49 22.25
N VAL A 128 4.12 -0.59 21.25
CA VAL A 128 3.71 -0.90 19.87
C VAL A 128 4.89 -0.61 18.94
N PRO A 129 5.90 -1.50 18.86
CA PRO A 129 7.21 -1.18 18.29
C PRO A 129 7.14 -0.49 16.94
N LEU A 130 7.71 0.73 16.85
CA LEU A 130 7.74 1.48 15.60
C LEU A 130 8.96 1.10 14.76
N SER A 131 8.73 0.86 13.48
CA SER A 131 9.79 0.62 12.50
C SER A 131 10.59 1.87 12.17
N GLN A 132 11.92 1.77 12.31
CA GLN A 132 12.87 2.74 11.81
C GLN A 132 12.96 2.64 10.28
N ASN A 133 12.57 3.70 9.58
CA ASN A 133 12.69 3.82 8.13
C ASN A 133 13.71 4.94 7.82
N PRO A 134 14.99 4.61 7.53
CA PRO A 134 16.03 5.63 7.36
C PRO A 134 15.79 6.52 6.14
N ASN A 135 16.25 7.76 6.19
CA ASN A 135 16.15 8.69 5.07
C ASN A 135 16.96 8.20 3.86
N GLY A 136 16.34 8.13 2.68
CA GLY A 136 16.93 7.47 1.51
C GLY A 136 16.92 5.93 1.58
N GLY A 137 16.16 5.34 2.51
CA GLY A 137 16.00 3.90 2.69
C GLY A 137 15.08 3.24 1.65
N ALA A 138 14.55 2.06 1.99
CA ALA A 138 13.78 1.21 1.07
C ALA A 138 12.31 1.64 0.88
N THR A 139 11.77 2.47 1.76
CA THR A 139 10.40 2.98 1.77
C THR A 139 10.40 4.51 1.67
N PRO A 140 9.34 5.15 1.15
CA PRO A 140 9.10 6.57 1.35
C PRO A 140 8.27 6.80 2.64
N PRO A 141 8.17 8.06 3.12
CA PRO A 141 7.20 8.43 4.16
C PRO A 141 5.74 8.19 3.72
N GLN A 142 4.84 8.11 4.70
CA GLN A 142 3.39 7.96 4.59
C GLN A 142 2.70 8.86 5.63
N HIS A 143 1.38 9.08 5.48
CA HIS A 143 0.58 9.77 6.49
C HIS A 143 0.73 9.10 7.86
N GLY A 144 0.86 9.90 8.92
CA GLY A 144 0.96 9.43 10.30
C GLY A 144 2.36 9.00 10.74
N ASP A 145 3.36 9.01 9.86
CA ASP A 145 4.75 8.77 10.25
C ASP A 145 5.29 9.87 11.17
N LEU A 146 6.09 9.49 12.16
CA LEU A 146 6.88 10.45 12.95
C LEU A 146 8.22 10.70 12.23
N LEU A 147 8.34 11.84 11.55
CA LEU A 147 9.54 12.24 10.82
C LEU A 147 10.56 12.84 11.79
N VAL A 148 11.71 12.17 11.99
CA VAL A 148 12.70 12.49 13.04
C VAL A 148 13.96 13.13 12.44
N PHE A 149 14.41 14.23 13.05
CA PHE A 149 15.55 15.03 12.64
C PHE A 149 16.71 14.90 13.63
N ALA A 150 17.93 14.88 13.09
CA ALA A 150 19.15 14.76 13.87
C ALA A 150 19.41 16.00 14.74
N ALA A 151 20.00 15.78 15.91
CA ALA A 151 20.53 16.87 16.71
C ALA A 151 21.75 17.48 16.02
N THR A 152 21.73 18.80 15.79
CA THR A 152 22.80 19.57 15.16
C THR A 152 23.43 20.54 16.17
N ALA A 153 24.52 21.20 15.77
CA ALA A 153 25.13 22.25 16.60
C ALA A 153 24.21 23.48 16.80
N THR A 154 23.24 23.68 15.91
CA THR A 154 22.21 24.73 15.98
C THR A 154 20.90 24.25 16.59
N ASN A 155 20.62 22.95 16.54
CA ASN A 155 19.45 22.30 17.14
C ASN A 155 19.89 21.10 18.00
N PRO A 156 20.35 21.32 19.26
CA PRO A 156 20.94 20.27 20.09
C PRO A 156 19.95 19.23 20.61
N THR A 157 18.64 19.43 20.37
CA THR A 157 17.54 18.49 20.65
C THR A 157 17.16 17.64 19.44
N GLY A 158 17.56 18.04 18.24
CA GLY A 158 16.90 17.59 17.01
C GLY A 158 15.43 18.02 16.99
N HIS A 159 14.64 17.41 16.11
CA HIS A 159 13.23 17.77 15.94
C HIS A 159 12.41 16.55 15.52
N VAL A 160 11.08 16.64 15.64
CA VAL A 160 10.14 15.60 15.19
C VAL A 160 8.85 16.27 14.70
N ALA A 161 8.26 15.75 13.64
CA ALA A 161 6.99 16.22 13.09
C ALA A 161 6.13 15.02 12.65
N VAL A 162 4.80 15.20 12.58
CA VAL A 162 3.89 14.14 12.10
C VAL A 162 3.56 14.38 10.64
N VAL A 163 3.75 13.39 9.78
CA VAL A 163 3.50 13.53 8.33
C VAL A 163 1.98 13.62 8.06
N SER A 164 1.55 14.71 7.43
CA SER A 164 0.13 15.01 7.14
C SER A 164 -0.26 14.82 5.68
N SER A 165 0.68 14.77 4.75
CA SER A 165 0.45 14.30 3.37
C SER A 165 1.77 13.97 2.67
N VAL A 166 1.71 13.07 1.69
CA VAL A 166 2.85 12.70 0.84
C VAL A 166 2.41 12.70 -0.62
N THR A 167 3.27 13.21 -1.47
CA THR A 167 3.13 13.25 -2.93
C THR A 167 4.40 12.70 -3.58
N ALA A 168 4.38 12.43 -4.88
CA ALA A 168 5.53 11.88 -5.60
C ALA A 168 6.81 12.75 -5.54
N SER A 169 6.72 14.02 -5.14
CA SER A 169 7.84 14.97 -5.08
C SER A 169 7.92 15.81 -3.78
N GLY A 170 7.05 15.56 -2.80
CA GLY A 170 7.05 16.32 -1.55
C GLY A 170 6.29 15.67 -0.40
N VAL A 171 6.79 15.90 0.82
CA VAL A 171 6.25 15.44 2.10
C VAL A 171 5.84 16.65 2.92
N THR A 172 4.58 16.71 3.34
CA THR A 172 4.06 17.72 4.27
C THR A 172 4.03 17.12 5.67
N ALA A 173 4.51 17.87 6.67
CA ALA A 173 4.48 17.46 8.06
C ALA A 173 4.04 18.62 8.96
N VAL A 174 3.31 18.29 10.03
CA VAL A 174 2.78 19.23 11.02
C VAL A 174 3.61 19.21 12.30
N HIS A 175 3.84 20.40 12.88
CA HIS A 175 4.52 20.59 14.16
C HIS A 175 4.30 22.01 14.71
N GLN A 176 4.82 22.30 15.91
CA GLN A 176 4.64 23.59 16.56
C GLN A 176 5.43 24.73 15.89
N ASN A 177 4.75 25.86 15.69
CA ASN A 177 5.35 27.15 15.34
C ASN A 177 6.31 27.21 14.13
N PHE A 178 6.10 26.40 13.07
CA PHE A 178 6.77 26.67 11.79
C PHE A 178 6.42 28.05 11.24
N THR A 179 7.40 28.78 10.71
CA THR A 179 7.17 30.08 10.07
C THR A 179 7.55 30.01 8.59
N LEU A 180 6.56 30.08 7.70
CA LEU A 180 6.74 30.15 6.25
C LEU A 180 6.51 31.58 5.77
N ASN A 181 7.52 32.18 5.12
CA ASN A 181 7.46 33.56 4.59
C ASN A 181 7.06 34.64 5.63
N GLY A 182 7.36 34.42 6.91
CA GLY A 182 7.00 35.31 8.02
C GLY A 182 5.63 35.04 8.65
N THR A 183 4.86 34.08 8.13
CA THR A 183 3.57 33.64 8.70
C THR A 183 3.74 32.31 9.43
N LEU A 184 3.27 32.23 10.67
CA LEU A 184 3.22 30.99 11.44
C LEU A 184 2.17 30.05 10.84
N ALA A 185 2.62 28.87 10.38
CA ALA A 185 1.83 27.96 9.53
C ALA A 185 1.51 26.61 10.19
N GLY A 186 2.26 26.19 11.21
CA GLY A 186 2.10 24.88 11.87
C GLY A 186 2.47 23.65 11.01
N GLN A 187 2.95 23.86 9.79
CA GLN A 187 3.38 22.82 8.86
C GLN A 187 4.44 23.34 7.88
N TRP A 188 5.24 22.42 7.33
CA TRP A 188 6.05 22.64 6.12
C TRP A 188 5.67 21.61 5.05
N THR A 189 6.02 21.89 3.79
CA THR A 189 6.17 20.86 2.74
C THR A 189 7.62 20.86 2.27
N GLN A 190 8.27 19.70 2.32
CA GLN A 190 9.69 19.52 2.02
C GLN A 190 9.84 18.60 0.79
N ALA A 191 10.82 18.87 -0.07
CA ALA A 191 11.04 18.08 -1.29
C ALA A 191 11.37 16.61 -0.97
N LEU A 192 10.74 15.69 -1.70
CA LEU A 192 10.99 14.24 -1.68
C LEU A 192 11.60 13.82 -3.02
N SER A 193 12.68 13.04 -2.97
CA SER A 193 13.30 12.41 -4.14
C SER A 193 13.36 10.91 -3.91
N GLY A 194 12.38 10.18 -4.47
CA GLY A 194 12.17 8.76 -4.17
C GLY A 194 11.87 8.53 -2.69
N THR A 195 12.85 8.05 -1.95
CA THR A 195 12.78 7.80 -0.49
C THR A 195 13.59 8.82 0.34
N THR A 196 14.19 9.83 -0.32
CA THR A 196 15.01 10.86 0.34
C THR A 196 14.20 12.13 0.57
N VAL A 197 13.88 12.45 1.83
CA VAL A 197 13.36 13.75 2.25
C VAL A 197 14.54 14.71 2.39
N ALA A 198 14.44 15.89 1.80
CA ALA A 198 15.45 16.95 1.95
C ALA A 198 15.49 17.49 3.40
N ALA A 199 16.64 18.06 3.80
CA ALA A 199 16.82 18.60 5.15
C ALA A 199 15.96 19.85 5.43
N LEU A 200 15.58 20.05 6.70
CA LEU A 200 14.87 21.25 7.15
C LEU A 200 15.90 22.36 7.44
N GLY A 201 16.27 23.10 6.39
CA GLY A 201 17.35 24.07 6.47
C GLY A 201 18.69 23.37 6.76
N ASN A 202 19.18 23.51 7.99
CA ASN A 202 20.42 22.87 8.45
C ASN A 202 20.21 21.53 9.17
N ASP A 203 18.97 21.16 9.52
CA ASP A 203 18.69 19.97 10.32
C ASP A 203 18.38 18.75 9.42
N PRO A 204 19.24 17.70 9.40
CA PRO A 204 19.02 16.52 8.57
C PRO A 204 17.91 15.63 9.11
N VAL A 205 17.06 15.11 8.21
CA VAL A 205 16.15 13.99 8.52
C VAL A 205 16.99 12.73 8.73
N ILE A 206 16.87 12.07 9.90
CA ILE A 206 17.43 10.74 10.16
C ILE A 206 16.64 9.69 9.36
N GLY A 207 15.32 9.83 9.41
CA GLY A 207 14.34 8.90 8.88
C GLY A 207 13.00 9.19 9.52
N TRP A 208 12.11 8.22 9.50
CA TRP A 208 10.82 8.30 10.17
C TRP A 208 10.43 6.98 10.85
N LEU A 209 9.57 7.08 11.85
CA LEU A 209 9.05 5.96 12.62
C LEU A 209 7.61 5.67 12.19
N ARG A 210 7.32 4.39 11.90
CA ARG A 210 6.00 3.91 11.48
C ARG A 210 5.56 2.72 12.31
N ALA A 211 4.34 2.74 12.84
CA ALA A 211 3.79 1.62 13.61
C ALA A 211 3.77 0.31 12.81
N GLY A 212 4.20 -0.76 13.46
CA GLY A 212 4.49 -2.05 12.83
C GLY A 212 5.95 -2.44 13.04
N PRO A 213 6.24 -3.75 13.14
CA PRO A 213 7.52 -4.27 13.65
C PRO A 213 8.73 -3.74 12.87
N ALA A 214 9.83 -3.52 13.58
CA ALA A 214 11.02 -2.87 13.03
C ALA A 214 11.72 -3.72 11.95
N VAL A 215 11.48 -3.37 10.69
CA VAL A 215 12.10 -4.06 9.55
C VAL A 215 13.47 -3.45 9.25
N ALA A 216 14.53 -4.11 9.70
CA ALA A 216 15.86 -3.91 9.14
C ALA A 216 15.82 -4.09 7.61
N ALA A 217 16.58 -3.28 6.86
CA ALA A 217 16.65 -3.44 5.41
C ALA A 217 17.12 -4.88 5.07
N PRO A 218 16.42 -5.59 4.17
CA PRO A 218 16.77 -6.97 3.85
C PRO A 218 18.20 -7.04 3.30
N ALA A 219 19.00 -7.94 3.86
CA ALA A 219 20.39 -8.13 3.47
C ALA A 219 20.46 -8.83 2.10
N SER A 220 20.45 -8.02 1.04
CA SER A 220 20.18 -8.40 -0.36
C SER A 220 18.68 -8.50 -0.67
N PRO A 221 18.24 -8.24 -1.92
CA PRO A 221 16.89 -8.59 -2.34
C PRO A 221 16.70 -10.12 -2.23
N LEU A 222 15.56 -10.53 -1.66
CA LEU A 222 15.13 -11.93 -1.70
C LEU A 222 15.03 -12.39 -3.17
N PRO A 223 15.40 -13.64 -3.51
CA PRO A 223 15.25 -14.11 -4.88
C PRO A 223 13.79 -14.06 -5.31
N VAL A 224 13.53 -13.55 -6.52
CA VAL A 224 12.16 -13.47 -7.05
C VAL A 224 11.74 -14.87 -7.49
N HIS A 225 11.01 -15.59 -6.64
CA HIS A 225 10.64 -17.00 -6.87
C HIS A 225 9.41 -17.20 -7.79
N ALA A 226 8.67 -16.13 -8.12
CA ALA A 226 7.43 -16.20 -8.89
C ALA A 226 7.44 -15.29 -10.14
N SER A 227 6.79 -15.75 -11.21
CA SER A 227 6.61 -15.03 -12.49
C SER A 227 5.13 -14.87 -12.89
N SER A 228 4.20 -15.16 -11.97
CA SER A 228 2.76 -14.91 -12.09
C SER A 228 2.18 -14.39 -10.77
N ALA A 229 0.91 -13.97 -10.79
CA ALA A 229 0.13 -13.96 -9.56
C ALA A 229 0.03 -15.39 -8.98
N PRO A 230 0.00 -15.56 -7.65
CA PRO A 230 -0.28 -16.85 -7.04
C PRO A 230 -1.79 -17.15 -7.07
N SER A 231 -2.14 -18.43 -6.95
CA SER A 231 -3.48 -18.91 -6.61
C SER A 231 -3.40 -19.70 -5.30
N THR A 232 -4.41 -19.55 -4.45
CA THR A 232 -4.44 -20.13 -3.11
C THR A 232 -5.72 -20.90 -2.86
N ALA A 233 -5.63 -21.92 -2.01
CA ALA A 233 -6.77 -22.64 -1.48
C ALA A 233 -6.47 -23.11 -0.05
N VAL A 234 -7.53 -23.41 0.70
CA VAL A 234 -7.47 -23.91 2.08
C VAL A 234 -8.39 -25.10 2.19
N THR A 235 -7.98 -26.16 2.90
CA THR A 235 -8.84 -27.32 3.12
C THR A 235 -10.07 -26.95 3.97
N PRO A 236 -11.23 -27.62 3.81
CA PRO A 236 -12.46 -27.24 4.53
C PRO A 236 -12.39 -27.32 6.06
N ASP A 237 -11.38 -28.01 6.61
CA ASP A 237 -11.07 -28.11 8.04
C ASP A 237 -10.04 -27.06 8.53
N GLY A 238 -9.48 -26.26 7.62
CA GLY A 238 -8.43 -25.28 7.88
C GLY A 238 -7.04 -25.87 8.17
N SER A 239 -6.84 -27.18 8.07
CA SER A 239 -5.58 -27.84 8.47
C SER A 239 -4.42 -27.63 7.50
N THR A 240 -4.74 -27.40 6.21
CA THR A 240 -3.76 -27.19 5.14
C THR A 240 -4.11 -25.96 4.32
N GLN A 241 -3.12 -25.09 4.09
CA GLN A 241 -3.21 -23.95 3.17
C GLN A 241 -2.21 -24.17 2.03
N THR A 242 -2.65 -24.06 0.77
CA THR A 242 -1.79 -24.28 -0.40
C THR A 242 -1.64 -22.99 -1.21
N VAL A 243 -0.43 -22.74 -1.72
CA VAL A 243 -0.09 -21.61 -2.58
C VAL A 243 0.61 -22.14 -3.83
N PHE A 244 0.01 -21.88 -5.00
CA PHE A 244 0.55 -22.26 -6.30
C PHE A 244 0.92 -21.04 -7.12
N TRP A 245 2.05 -21.09 -7.82
CA TRP A 245 2.46 -20.03 -8.75
C TRP A 245 3.26 -20.59 -9.92
N LYS A 246 3.46 -19.76 -10.94
CA LYS A 246 4.42 -20.06 -12.01
C LYS A 246 5.82 -19.65 -11.58
N GLY A 247 6.76 -20.59 -11.49
CA GLY A 247 8.16 -20.33 -11.17
C GLY A 247 8.89 -19.52 -12.25
N THR A 248 10.15 -19.16 -12.01
CA THR A 248 10.94 -18.32 -12.94
C THR A 248 11.37 -19.03 -14.23
N ALA A 249 11.40 -20.36 -14.25
CA ALA A 249 11.60 -21.15 -15.46
C ALA A 249 10.27 -21.56 -16.13
N ASN A 250 9.15 -20.97 -15.71
CA ASN A 250 7.78 -21.23 -16.16
C ASN A 250 7.22 -22.63 -15.80
N GLN A 251 7.79 -23.30 -14.81
CA GLN A 251 7.22 -24.49 -14.16
C GLN A 251 6.05 -24.13 -13.22
N LEU A 252 5.23 -25.11 -12.84
CA LEU A 252 4.36 -25.00 -11.66
C LEU A 252 5.22 -25.14 -10.39
N THR A 253 4.97 -24.32 -9.39
CA THR A 253 5.61 -24.37 -8.07
C THR A 253 4.55 -24.30 -6.96
N GLU A 254 4.73 -25.09 -5.90
CA GLU A 254 3.85 -25.14 -4.71
C GLU A 254 4.62 -24.77 -3.43
N ALA A 255 3.95 -24.12 -2.49
CA ALA A 255 4.28 -24.18 -1.07
C ALA A 255 2.99 -24.35 -0.25
N TRP A 256 3.08 -25.04 0.89
CA TRP A 256 1.91 -25.32 1.71
C TRP A 256 2.20 -25.16 3.20
N TYR A 257 1.21 -24.70 3.97
CA TYR A 257 1.24 -24.66 5.42
C TYR A 257 0.44 -25.84 5.97
N ALA A 258 1.09 -26.71 6.74
CA ALA A 258 0.46 -27.88 7.36
C ALA A 258 1.20 -28.28 8.64
N GLY A 259 0.45 -28.73 9.66
CA GLY A 259 1.04 -29.21 10.92
C GLY A 259 1.79 -28.14 11.73
N GLY A 260 1.49 -26.85 11.51
CA GLY A 260 2.12 -25.72 12.20
C GLY A 260 3.31 -25.07 11.46
N ALA A 261 3.73 -25.61 10.32
CA ALA A 261 4.89 -25.14 9.56
C ALA A 261 4.59 -24.98 8.06
N TRP A 262 5.37 -24.12 7.39
CA TRP A 262 5.44 -24.04 5.93
C TRP A 262 6.40 -25.08 5.36
N HIS A 263 6.05 -25.61 4.19
CA HIS A 263 6.78 -26.60 3.43
C HIS A 263 6.94 -26.14 1.96
N GLY A 264 7.95 -26.65 1.26
CA GLY A 264 8.34 -26.18 -0.07
C GLY A 264 9.33 -24.99 0.00
N PRO A 265 9.51 -24.23 -1.10
CA PRO A 265 8.85 -24.40 -2.39
C PRO A 265 9.23 -25.71 -3.09
N ALA A 266 8.28 -26.34 -3.78
CA ALA A 266 8.45 -27.56 -4.55
C ALA A 266 8.16 -27.30 -6.04
N ASP A 267 9.10 -27.63 -6.92
CA ASP A 267 9.02 -27.37 -8.37
C ASP A 267 8.57 -28.61 -9.15
N PHE A 268 7.48 -28.48 -9.91
CA PHE A 268 6.90 -29.54 -10.74
C PHE A 268 7.44 -29.48 -12.17
N GLY A 269 8.76 -29.51 -12.32
CA GLY A 269 9.43 -29.53 -13.63
C GLY A 269 8.86 -30.56 -14.63
N PRO A 270 8.48 -31.80 -14.22
CA PRO A 270 7.84 -32.78 -15.11
C PRO A 270 6.46 -32.38 -15.65
N PHE A 271 5.78 -31.39 -15.06
CA PHE A 271 4.46 -30.92 -15.52
C PHE A 271 4.56 -29.90 -16.68
N GLY A 272 5.79 -29.50 -17.05
CA GLY A 272 6.05 -28.70 -18.24
C GLY A 272 5.83 -27.18 -18.06
N THR A 273 5.65 -26.49 -19.18
CA THR A 273 5.67 -25.03 -19.25
C THR A 273 4.28 -24.42 -19.14
N LEU A 274 4.06 -23.68 -18.06
CA LEU A 274 2.90 -22.80 -17.84
C LEU A 274 3.09 -21.50 -18.63
N VAL A 275 2.05 -21.02 -19.30
CA VAL A 275 2.01 -19.67 -19.87
C VAL A 275 1.29 -18.72 -18.91
N SER A 276 0.16 -19.15 -18.35
CA SER A 276 -0.66 -18.36 -17.42
C SER A 276 -0.17 -18.42 -15.96
N ALA A 277 -0.87 -17.71 -15.07
CA ALA A 277 -0.97 -18.11 -13.67
C ALA A 277 -1.75 -19.44 -13.55
N PRO A 278 -1.50 -20.27 -12.53
CA PRO A 278 -2.35 -21.40 -12.19
C PRO A 278 -3.64 -20.95 -11.49
N SER A 279 -4.64 -21.83 -11.41
CA SER A 279 -5.79 -21.73 -10.50
C SER A 279 -5.95 -23.05 -9.74
N VAL A 280 -6.02 -23.02 -8.41
CA VAL A 280 -6.28 -24.21 -7.57
C VAL A 280 -7.73 -24.26 -7.09
N ALA A 281 -8.29 -25.46 -6.99
CA ALA A 281 -9.54 -25.76 -6.29
C ALA A 281 -9.35 -27.02 -5.40
N ILE A 282 -9.99 -27.06 -4.23
CA ILE A 282 -9.93 -28.21 -3.30
C ILE A 282 -11.32 -28.85 -3.18
N SER A 283 -11.38 -30.18 -3.21
CA SER A 283 -12.62 -30.95 -3.09
C SER A 283 -13.34 -30.72 -1.76
N LYS A 284 -14.65 -30.99 -1.74
CA LYS A 284 -15.53 -30.71 -0.58
C LYS A 284 -15.15 -31.47 0.70
N ASP A 285 -14.44 -32.58 0.57
CA ASP A 285 -13.92 -33.41 1.66
C ASP A 285 -12.47 -33.06 2.05
N GLY A 286 -11.81 -32.13 1.35
CA GLY A 286 -10.41 -31.76 1.54
C GLY A 286 -9.40 -32.79 1.02
N LEU A 287 -9.84 -33.90 0.42
CA LEU A 287 -8.98 -35.04 0.07
C LEU A 287 -8.28 -34.91 -1.30
N THR A 288 -8.77 -34.02 -2.18
CA THR A 288 -8.21 -33.77 -3.51
C THR A 288 -8.00 -32.28 -3.74
N GLN A 289 -6.76 -31.87 -4.02
CA GLN A 289 -6.46 -30.55 -4.56
C GLN A 289 -6.21 -30.69 -6.06
N THR A 290 -6.82 -29.83 -6.87
CA THR A 290 -6.69 -29.81 -8.34
C THR A 290 -6.21 -28.45 -8.81
N VAL A 291 -5.23 -28.42 -9.70
CA VAL A 291 -4.59 -27.21 -10.23
C VAL A 291 -4.70 -27.16 -11.74
N PHE A 292 -5.14 -26.02 -12.25
CA PHE A 292 -5.42 -25.77 -13.66
C PHE A 292 -4.52 -24.68 -14.22
N TRP A 293 -4.04 -24.83 -15.46
CA TRP A 293 -3.23 -23.80 -16.14
C TRP A 293 -3.32 -23.87 -17.68
N GLN A 294 -2.94 -22.77 -18.32
CA GLN A 294 -2.69 -22.72 -19.76
C GLN A 294 -1.26 -23.21 -20.06
N GLY A 295 -1.12 -24.26 -20.88
CA GLY A 295 0.18 -24.75 -21.35
C GLY A 295 0.74 -23.96 -22.54
N ALA A 296 1.99 -24.27 -22.94
CA ALA A 296 2.69 -23.59 -24.05
C ALA A 296 2.04 -23.73 -25.43
N ASN A 297 1.18 -24.74 -25.63
CA ASN A 297 0.32 -24.94 -26.80
C ASN A 297 -1.03 -24.19 -26.73
N GLY A 298 -1.31 -23.48 -25.63
CA GLY A 298 -2.59 -22.83 -25.36
C GLY A 298 -3.70 -23.78 -24.86
N HIS A 299 -3.39 -25.03 -24.53
CA HIS A 299 -4.35 -25.98 -23.98
C HIS A 299 -4.57 -25.78 -22.48
N LEU A 300 -5.75 -26.21 -21.99
CA LEU A 300 -6.03 -26.37 -20.56
C LEU A 300 -5.40 -27.67 -20.06
N TYR A 301 -4.54 -27.55 -19.05
CA TYR A 301 -3.97 -28.66 -18.30
C TYR A 301 -4.52 -28.73 -16.89
N GLU A 302 -4.57 -29.97 -16.38
CA GLU A 302 -4.95 -30.34 -15.02
C GLU A 302 -3.84 -31.17 -14.37
N ALA A 303 -3.54 -30.92 -13.10
CA ALA A 303 -2.88 -31.90 -12.22
C ALA A 303 -3.58 -31.90 -10.86
N TRP A 304 -3.63 -33.06 -10.20
CA TRP A 304 -4.28 -33.20 -8.91
C TRP A 304 -3.42 -33.99 -7.93
N TYR A 305 -3.59 -33.71 -6.64
CA TYR A 305 -3.03 -34.50 -5.55
C TYR A 305 -4.14 -35.10 -4.70
N SER A 306 -4.10 -36.42 -4.55
CA SER A 306 -5.02 -37.22 -3.75
C SER A 306 -4.22 -38.28 -2.97
N GLY A 307 -3.37 -37.82 -2.05
CA GLY A 307 -2.36 -38.63 -1.36
C GLY A 307 -1.07 -38.87 -2.18
N SER A 308 -1.17 -38.80 -3.50
CA SER A 308 -0.06 -38.67 -4.45
C SER A 308 -0.41 -37.67 -5.54
N TRP A 309 0.60 -37.05 -6.15
CA TRP A 309 0.42 -36.17 -7.32
C TRP A 309 0.20 -36.99 -8.61
N HIS A 310 -0.70 -36.50 -9.46
CA HIS A 310 -1.11 -37.09 -10.72
C HIS A 310 -1.18 -36.00 -11.82
N GLY A 311 -1.08 -36.42 -13.08
CA GLY A 311 -1.03 -35.51 -14.23
C GLY A 311 0.39 -35.28 -14.78
N PRO A 312 0.57 -34.27 -15.66
CA PRO A 312 -0.45 -33.35 -16.14
C PRO A 312 -1.37 -34.03 -17.18
N ALA A 313 -2.68 -33.81 -17.08
CA ALA A 313 -3.67 -34.21 -18.08
C ALA A 313 -3.94 -33.04 -19.03
N ASP A 314 -3.89 -33.29 -20.34
CA ASP A 314 -4.23 -32.32 -21.39
C ASP A 314 -5.73 -32.38 -21.68
N LEU A 315 -6.52 -31.53 -21.02
CA LEU A 315 -7.98 -31.60 -21.12
C LEU A 315 -8.44 -31.20 -22.53
N THR A 316 -7.89 -30.12 -23.09
CA THR A 316 -8.15 -29.68 -24.48
C THR A 316 -7.88 -30.81 -25.49
N ALA A 317 -6.84 -31.64 -25.31
CA ALA A 317 -6.58 -32.78 -26.17
C ALA A 317 -7.59 -33.92 -26.00
N THR A 318 -8.05 -34.22 -24.77
CA THR A 318 -9.13 -35.21 -24.56
C THR A 318 -10.47 -34.76 -25.17
N TRP A 319 -10.67 -33.44 -25.28
CA TRP A 319 -11.78 -32.79 -26.00
C TRP A 319 -11.53 -32.58 -27.50
N GLY A 320 -10.54 -33.25 -28.10
CA GLY A 320 -10.26 -33.22 -29.53
C GLY A 320 -9.73 -31.88 -30.07
N GLY A 321 -9.16 -31.04 -29.20
CA GLY A 321 -8.66 -29.70 -29.53
C GLY A 321 -9.67 -28.57 -29.31
N LEU A 322 -10.87 -28.87 -28.78
CA LEU A 322 -11.88 -27.86 -28.44
C LEU A 322 -11.55 -27.16 -27.12
N GLY A 323 -12.00 -25.91 -26.96
CA GLY A 323 -11.84 -25.16 -25.71
C GLY A 323 -10.40 -24.73 -25.41
N GLY A 324 -9.58 -24.43 -26.42
CA GLY A 324 -8.27 -23.78 -26.20
C GLY A 324 -8.39 -22.44 -25.45
N MET A 325 -7.31 -21.99 -24.84
CA MET A 325 -7.29 -20.85 -23.92
C MET A 325 -6.50 -19.65 -24.46
N THR A 326 -6.89 -18.45 -24.01
CA THR A 326 -6.12 -17.19 -24.17
C THR A 326 -6.04 -16.38 -22.86
N SER A 327 -6.28 -17.01 -21.72
CA SER A 327 -6.16 -16.41 -20.39
C SER A 327 -5.69 -17.44 -19.36
N ALA A 328 -5.40 -16.98 -18.13
CA ALA A 328 -5.45 -17.89 -16.98
C ALA A 328 -6.87 -18.49 -16.85
N PRO A 329 -6.99 -19.72 -16.34
CA PRO A 329 -8.27 -20.23 -15.85
C PRO A 329 -8.64 -19.56 -14.52
N SER A 330 -9.90 -19.68 -14.14
CA SER A 330 -10.35 -19.52 -12.76
C SER A 330 -11.23 -20.72 -12.42
N ALA A 331 -10.95 -21.38 -11.30
CA ALA A 331 -11.55 -22.64 -10.91
C ALA A 331 -12.11 -22.61 -9.48
N VAL A 332 -13.19 -23.35 -9.25
CA VAL A 332 -13.92 -23.41 -7.97
C VAL A 332 -14.50 -24.80 -7.74
N THR A 333 -14.72 -25.15 -6.47
CA THR A 333 -15.48 -26.34 -6.06
C THR A 333 -16.88 -25.92 -5.61
N THR A 334 -17.92 -26.55 -6.15
CA THR A 334 -19.32 -26.36 -5.74
C THR A 334 -19.66 -27.16 -4.48
N LYS A 335 -20.78 -26.82 -3.85
CA LYS A 335 -21.23 -27.48 -2.60
C LYS A 335 -21.45 -29.00 -2.74
N ASP A 336 -21.77 -29.52 -3.92
CA ASP A 336 -21.92 -30.96 -4.17
C ASP A 336 -20.59 -31.68 -4.44
N GLY A 337 -19.48 -30.95 -4.56
CA GLY A 337 -18.13 -31.47 -4.81
C GLY A 337 -17.71 -31.43 -6.28
N SER A 338 -18.57 -30.96 -7.20
CA SER A 338 -18.17 -30.73 -8.60
C SER A 338 -17.13 -29.61 -8.70
N GLN A 339 -16.19 -29.71 -9.62
CA GLN A 339 -15.24 -28.62 -9.92
C GLN A 339 -15.68 -27.91 -11.20
N LEU A 340 -15.67 -26.58 -11.21
CA LEU A 340 -15.93 -25.75 -12.40
C LEU A 340 -14.65 -25.03 -12.80
N VAL A 341 -14.40 -24.89 -14.09
CA VAL A 341 -13.26 -24.15 -14.64
C VAL A 341 -13.74 -23.23 -15.76
N PHE A 342 -13.42 -21.95 -15.63
CA PHE A 342 -13.76 -20.90 -16.59
C PHE A 342 -12.51 -20.27 -17.19
N TRP A 343 -12.52 -19.99 -18.49
CA TRP A 343 -11.42 -19.30 -19.18
C TRP A 343 -11.90 -18.49 -20.38
N ARG A 344 -10.98 -17.72 -20.97
CA ARG A 344 -11.21 -16.99 -22.22
C ARG A 344 -10.78 -17.83 -23.42
N GLY A 345 -11.66 -18.04 -24.40
CA GLY A 345 -11.33 -18.70 -25.66
C GLY A 345 -10.53 -17.84 -26.65
N PRO A 346 -10.11 -18.36 -27.82
CA PRO A 346 -9.45 -17.59 -28.88
C PRO A 346 -10.38 -16.58 -29.57
N ASP A 347 -11.68 -16.82 -29.48
CA ASP A 347 -12.80 -15.96 -29.84
C ASP A 347 -13.07 -14.81 -28.85
N ASN A 348 -12.32 -14.76 -27.74
CA ASN A 348 -12.52 -13.90 -26.57
C ASN A 348 -13.79 -14.19 -25.75
N ARG A 349 -14.46 -15.33 -25.93
CA ARG A 349 -15.69 -15.68 -25.21
C ARG A 349 -15.41 -16.35 -23.87
N VAL A 350 -16.44 -16.46 -23.04
CA VAL A 350 -16.43 -17.29 -21.83
C VAL A 350 -16.54 -18.76 -22.25
N TRP A 351 -15.57 -19.57 -21.89
CA TRP A 351 -15.61 -21.01 -22.03
C TRP A 351 -15.63 -21.67 -20.65
N GLU A 352 -16.39 -22.76 -20.54
CA GLU A 352 -16.63 -23.51 -19.30
C GLU A 352 -16.37 -25.01 -19.52
N ALA A 353 -15.80 -25.67 -18.51
CA ALA A 353 -15.83 -27.12 -18.33
C ALA A 353 -16.01 -27.45 -16.85
N TRP A 354 -16.59 -28.62 -16.56
CA TRP A 354 -16.82 -29.05 -15.18
C TRP A 354 -16.54 -30.55 -14.98
N TYR A 355 -15.99 -30.89 -13.82
CA TYR A 355 -15.79 -32.26 -13.37
C TYR A 355 -16.88 -32.61 -12.36
N THR A 356 -17.69 -33.62 -12.67
CA THR A 356 -18.70 -34.16 -11.75
C THR A 356 -18.95 -35.64 -12.00
N ALA A 357 -19.47 -36.35 -10.99
CA ALA A 357 -19.76 -37.79 -11.03
C ALA A 357 -18.61 -38.71 -11.52
N GLY A 358 -17.36 -38.25 -11.48
CA GLY A 358 -16.17 -38.98 -11.94
C GLY A 358 -15.72 -38.66 -13.38
N SER A 359 -16.34 -37.70 -14.07
CA SER A 359 -16.03 -37.35 -15.46
C SER A 359 -15.94 -35.84 -15.71
N TRP A 360 -15.08 -35.45 -16.65
CA TRP A 360 -15.08 -34.12 -17.25
C TRP A 360 -16.22 -33.96 -18.26
N HIS A 361 -16.86 -32.80 -18.23
CA HIS A 361 -17.91 -32.35 -19.14
C HIS A 361 -17.55 -30.99 -19.74
N GLY A 362 -18.13 -30.68 -20.91
CA GLY A 362 -17.70 -29.56 -21.74
C GLY A 362 -16.67 -29.98 -22.78
N PRO A 363 -15.88 -29.04 -23.33
CA PRO A 363 -15.89 -27.62 -23.04
C PRO A 363 -17.03 -26.94 -23.81
N ILE A 364 -17.68 -25.95 -23.21
CA ILE A 364 -18.80 -25.23 -23.83
C ILE A 364 -18.45 -23.75 -24.03
N ASP A 365 -18.71 -23.26 -25.25
CA ASP A 365 -18.71 -21.83 -25.58
C ASP A 365 -20.02 -21.20 -25.09
N LEU A 366 -19.94 -20.34 -24.07
CA LEU A 366 -21.09 -19.64 -23.51
C LEU A 366 -21.39 -18.37 -24.32
N VAL A 367 -21.69 -18.56 -25.61
CA VAL A 367 -21.88 -17.51 -26.64
C VAL A 367 -22.78 -16.35 -26.15
N SER A 368 -23.83 -16.66 -25.40
CA SER A 368 -24.79 -15.68 -24.85
C SER A 368 -24.17 -14.68 -23.88
N LEU A 369 -23.05 -15.01 -23.24
CA LEU A 369 -22.34 -14.15 -22.29
C LEU A 369 -21.43 -13.13 -22.98
N GLY A 370 -21.21 -13.23 -24.29
CA GLY A 370 -20.44 -12.25 -25.06
C GLY A 370 -18.93 -12.42 -24.96
N THR A 371 -18.18 -11.32 -24.76
CA THR A 371 -16.70 -11.31 -24.86
C THR A 371 -16.00 -10.63 -23.68
N MET A 372 -14.76 -11.08 -23.45
CA MET A 372 -13.88 -10.70 -22.36
C MET A 372 -12.55 -10.09 -22.86
N ALA A 373 -12.01 -9.13 -22.12
CA ALA A 373 -10.68 -8.55 -22.29
C ALA A 373 -9.76 -8.82 -21.08
N SER A 374 -10.18 -9.68 -20.16
CA SER A 374 -9.37 -10.21 -19.05
C SER A 374 -9.51 -11.75 -18.99
N ALA A 375 -8.79 -12.38 -18.05
CA ALA A 375 -9.24 -13.65 -17.50
C ALA A 375 -10.61 -13.47 -16.79
N PRO A 376 -11.46 -14.50 -16.75
CA PRO A 376 -12.59 -14.51 -15.82
C PRO A 376 -12.10 -14.73 -14.39
N ASN A 377 -12.94 -14.39 -13.41
CA ASN A 377 -12.81 -14.82 -12.03
C ASN A 377 -14.17 -15.33 -11.54
N VAL A 378 -14.21 -16.53 -10.97
CA VAL A 378 -15.46 -17.21 -10.58
C VAL A 378 -15.55 -17.38 -9.06
N ALA A 379 -16.77 -17.24 -8.51
CA ALA A 379 -17.10 -17.61 -7.14
C ALA A 379 -18.44 -18.36 -7.10
N VAL A 380 -18.69 -19.12 -6.02
CA VAL A 380 -19.94 -19.86 -5.80
C VAL A 380 -20.42 -19.58 -4.39
N THR A 381 -21.73 -19.43 -4.20
CA THR A 381 -22.30 -19.25 -2.86
C THR A 381 -22.10 -20.51 -2.00
N PRO A 382 -21.84 -20.40 -0.68
CA PRO A 382 -21.65 -21.55 0.21
C PRO A 382 -22.84 -22.52 0.26
N ASP A 383 -24.04 -22.06 -0.10
CA ASP A 383 -25.24 -22.87 -0.22
C ASP A 383 -25.36 -23.64 -1.55
N GLY A 384 -24.47 -23.39 -2.51
CA GLY A 384 -24.36 -24.01 -3.82
C GLY A 384 -25.39 -23.54 -4.86
N THR A 385 -26.24 -22.55 -4.55
CA THR A 385 -27.37 -22.19 -5.44
C THR A 385 -27.01 -21.23 -6.56
N THR A 386 -25.97 -20.42 -6.38
CA THR A 386 -25.55 -19.39 -7.34
C THR A 386 -24.05 -19.50 -7.62
N GLN A 387 -23.71 -19.66 -8.89
CA GLN A 387 -22.35 -19.48 -9.40
C GLN A 387 -22.27 -18.10 -10.05
N THR A 388 -21.18 -17.35 -9.87
CA THR A 388 -20.99 -16.03 -10.50
C THR A 388 -19.63 -15.95 -11.17
N VAL A 389 -19.61 -15.36 -12.38
CA VAL A 389 -18.40 -15.17 -13.19
C VAL A 389 -18.26 -13.69 -13.51
N PHE A 390 -17.10 -13.14 -13.17
CA PHE A 390 -16.75 -11.74 -13.37
C PHE A 390 -15.60 -11.58 -14.36
N TRP A 391 -15.71 -10.56 -15.22
CA TRP A 391 -14.62 -10.20 -16.13
C TRP A 391 -14.65 -8.72 -16.48
N LYS A 392 -13.55 -8.23 -17.05
CA LYS A 392 -13.52 -6.99 -17.82
C LYS A 392 -13.99 -7.28 -19.24
N ALA A 393 -15.07 -6.66 -19.70
CA ALA A 393 -15.51 -6.79 -21.09
C ALA A 393 -14.62 -5.99 -22.06
N THR A 394 -14.80 -6.22 -23.36
CA THR A 394 -14.04 -5.56 -24.44
C THR A 394 -14.24 -4.05 -24.54
N ASN A 395 -15.25 -3.49 -23.87
CA ASN A 395 -15.47 -2.05 -23.68
C ASN A 395 -14.88 -1.50 -22.35
N GLY A 396 -14.12 -2.31 -21.60
CA GLY A 396 -13.47 -1.93 -20.35
C GLY A 396 -14.33 -2.07 -19.09
N LEU A 397 -15.64 -2.32 -19.20
CA LEU A 397 -16.54 -2.37 -18.04
C LEU A 397 -16.44 -3.68 -17.27
N LEU A 398 -16.65 -3.62 -15.95
CA LEU A 398 -16.95 -4.81 -15.15
C LEU A 398 -18.23 -5.45 -15.69
N THR A 399 -18.19 -6.77 -15.87
CA THR A 399 -19.31 -7.58 -16.33
C THR A 399 -19.49 -8.80 -15.43
N GLU A 400 -20.76 -9.11 -15.12
CA GLU A 400 -21.22 -10.26 -14.33
C GLU A 400 -22.10 -11.17 -15.20
N ALA A 401 -21.92 -12.48 -15.07
CA ALA A 401 -22.95 -13.47 -15.38
C ALA A 401 -23.11 -14.44 -14.21
N TRP A 402 -24.30 -15.01 -14.05
CA TRP A 402 -24.60 -15.91 -12.93
C TRP A 402 -25.45 -17.11 -13.34
N PHE A 403 -25.12 -18.27 -12.80
CA PHE A 403 -25.85 -19.52 -13.04
C PHE A 403 -26.66 -19.91 -11.81
N THR A 404 -27.97 -20.07 -12.02
CA THR A 404 -28.96 -20.52 -11.02
C THR A 404 -29.86 -21.60 -11.62
N GLY A 405 -29.24 -22.66 -12.14
CA GLY A 405 -29.89 -23.69 -12.98
C GLY A 405 -30.02 -23.30 -14.46
N GLN A 406 -29.90 -22.01 -14.78
CA GLN A 406 -29.69 -21.46 -16.12
C GLN A 406 -28.73 -20.26 -16.03
N TRP A 407 -28.04 -19.95 -17.14
CA TRP A 407 -27.16 -18.78 -17.25
C TRP A 407 -27.96 -17.48 -17.43
N ASN A 408 -27.61 -16.47 -16.63
CA ASN A 408 -28.19 -15.13 -16.63
C ASN A 408 -27.11 -14.08 -16.91
N GLY A 409 -27.53 -12.90 -17.39
CA GLY A 409 -26.63 -11.84 -17.84
C GLY A 409 -26.39 -11.89 -19.36
N PRO A 410 -25.30 -11.28 -19.87
CA PRO A 410 -24.27 -10.56 -19.14
C PRO A 410 -24.77 -9.19 -18.65
N ARG A 411 -24.48 -8.85 -17.39
CA ARG A 411 -24.77 -7.55 -16.77
C ARG A 411 -23.51 -6.69 -16.75
N GLN A 412 -23.53 -5.52 -17.39
CA GLN A 412 -22.41 -4.57 -17.37
C GLN A 412 -22.65 -3.41 -16.40
N PHE A 413 -21.62 -3.03 -15.64
CA PHE A 413 -21.70 -1.98 -14.62
C PHE A 413 -21.12 -0.65 -15.14
N GLY A 414 -21.87 0.02 -16.02
CA GLY A 414 -21.43 1.29 -16.62
C GLY A 414 -21.15 2.42 -15.61
N ASN A 415 -21.67 2.32 -14.39
CA ASN A 415 -21.44 3.26 -13.29
C ASN A 415 -20.20 2.90 -12.42
N PHE A 416 -19.52 1.77 -12.67
CA PHE A 416 -18.33 1.35 -11.92
C PHE A 416 -17.01 1.78 -12.58
N GLY A 417 -17.07 2.50 -13.72
CA GLY A 417 -15.91 2.94 -14.46
C GLY A 417 -15.27 1.84 -15.32
N ALA A 418 -14.07 2.12 -15.82
CA ALA A 418 -13.28 1.20 -16.65
C ALA A 418 -12.18 0.51 -15.84
N LEU A 419 -12.01 -0.79 -16.09
CA LEU A 419 -11.03 -1.64 -15.43
C LEU A 419 -9.69 -1.63 -16.19
N ALA A 420 -8.60 -1.46 -15.46
CA ALA A 420 -7.27 -1.75 -15.99
C ALA A 420 -7.03 -3.27 -16.08
N GLY A 421 -7.43 -4.02 -15.06
CA GLY A 421 -7.09 -5.43 -14.87
C GLY A 421 -8.22 -6.43 -15.08
N ALA A 422 -8.03 -7.63 -14.54
CA ALA A 422 -9.12 -8.55 -14.18
C ALA A 422 -9.74 -8.13 -12.82
N PRO A 423 -11.02 -8.44 -12.57
CA PRO A 423 -11.59 -8.39 -11.23
C PRO A 423 -11.19 -9.63 -10.41
N SER A 424 -11.31 -9.53 -9.09
CA SER A 424 -11.34 -10.67 -8.17
C SER A 424 -12.64 -10.64 -7.39
N VAL A 425 -13.38 -11.75 -7.39
CA VAL A 425 -14.63 -11.95 -6.66
C VAL A 425 -14.43 -12.95 -5.53
N THR A 426 -15.09 -12.72 -4.41
CA THR A 426 -15.18 -13.67 -3.30
C THR A 426 -16.56 -13.56 -2.64
N VAL A 427 -16.99 -14.59 -1.92
CA VAL A 427 -18.30 -14.64 -1.24
C VAL A 427 -18.05 -14.96 0.23
N THR A 428 -18.75 -14.27 1.14
CA THR A 428 -18.62 -14.50 2.58
C THR A 428 -19.06 -15.92 2.96
N PRO A 429 -18.46 -16.55 3.98
CA PRO A 429 -18.80 -17.91 4.42
C PRO A 429 -20.28 -18.17 4.78
N ASP A 430 -21.04 -17.11 5.10
CA ASP A 430 -22.49 -17.16 5.35
C ASP A 430 -23.35 -17.03 4.07
N GLY A 431 -22.75 -16.71 2.93
CA GLY A 431 -23.42 -16.46 1.65
C GLY A 431 -24.17 -15.12 1.55
N LEU A 432 -24.06 -14.23 2.55
CA LEU A 432 -24.85 -12.99 2.61
C LEU A 432 -24.25 -11.83 1.80
N ALA A 433 -22.95 -11.84 1.52
CA ALA A 433 -22.27 -10.82 0.74
C ALA A 433 -21.34 -11.43 -0.33
N GLN A 434 -21.49 -10.94 -1.56
CA GLN A 434 -20.58 -11.17 -2.67
C GLN A 434 -19.76 -9.91 -2.89
N LEU A 435 -18.44 -10.01 -2.80
CA LEU A 435 -17.49 -8.90 -2.83
C LEU A 435 -16.69 -8.94 -4.14
N VAL A 436 -16.55 -7.81 -4.83
CA VAL A 436 -15.78 -7.71 -6.07
C VAL A 436 -14.79 -6.56 -5.98
N PHE A 437 -13.52 -6.88 -6.20
CA PHE A 437 -12.39 -5.96 -6.16
C PHE A 437 -11.76 -5.83 -7.54
N TRP A 438 -11.37 -4.62 -7.95
CA TRP A 438 -10.67 -4.42 -9.22
C TRP A 438 -9.66 -3.28 -9.20
N GLN A 439 -8.74 -3.32 -10.16
CA GLN A 439 -7.87 -2.21 -10.53
C GLN A 439 -8.62 -1.31 -11.52
N GLY A 440 -8.90 -0.06 -11.12
CA GLY A 440 -9.44 0.95 -12.05
C GLY A 440 -8.39 1.44 -13.04
N ASP A 441 -8.80 2.12 -14.11
CA ASP A 441 -7.85 2.73 -15.05
C ASP A 441 -7.00 3.86 -14.43
N ASP A 442 -7.52 4.49 -13.38
CA ASP A 442 -6.84 5.36 -12.40
C ASP A 442 -5.72 4.67 -11.58
N LYS A 443 -5.64 3.33 -11.63
CA LYS A 443 -4.74 2.48 -10.82
C LYS A 443 -5.10 2.43 -9.34
N HIS A 444 -6.32 2.78 -8.98
CA HIS A 444 -6.83 2.63 -7.63
C HIS A 444 -7.43 1.23 -7.41
N LEU A 445 -7.49 0.80 -6.14
CA LEU A 445 -8.29 -0.35 -5.72
C LEU A 445 -9.73 0.10 -5.53
N HIS A 446 -10.64 -0.51 -6.27
CA HIS A 446 -12.09 -0.28 -6.13
C HIS A 446 -12.77 -1.54 -5.60
N GLU A 447 -13.81 -1.34 -4.78
CA GLU A 447 -14.68 -2.37 -4.21
C GLU A 447 -16.14 -2.12 -4.60
N ALA A 448 -16.88 -3.18 -4.92
CA ALA A 448 -18.34 -3.18 -4.91
C ALA A 448 -18.85 -4.49 -4.30
N TRP A 449 -20.00 -4.44 -3.63
CA TRP A 449 -20.56 -5.60 -2.94
C TRP A 449 -22.06 -5.76 -3.19
N PHE A 450 -22.49 -7.01 -3.34
CA PHE A 450 -23.90 -7.39 -3.45
C PHE A 450 -24.41 -8.00 -2.15
N THR A 451 -25.46 -7.42 -1.59
CA THR A 451 -26.15 -7.84 -0.35
C THR A 451 -27.67 -7.83 -0.57
N GLY A 452 -28.13 -8.49 -1.64
CA GLY A 452 -29.51 -8.38 -2.16
C GLY A 452 -29.73 -7.18 -3.09
N ALA A 453 -28.89 -6.15 -2.97
CA ALA A 453 -28.69 -5.09 -3.96
C ALA A 453 -27.19 -4.82 -4.14
N TRP A 454 -26.82 -4.23 -5.28
CA TRP A 454 -25.44 -3.81 -5.55
C TRP A 454 -25.14 -2.46 -4.90
N ASN A 455 -24.00 -2.39 -4.23
CA ASN A 455 -23.47 -1.21 -3.55
C ASN A 455 -22.10 -0.84 -4.16
N GLY A 456 -21.67 0.42 -3.96
CA GLY A 456 -20.43 0.94 -4.53
C GLY A 456 -20.61 1.60 -5.91
N PRO A 457 -19.51 1.90 -6.62
CA PRO A 457 -18.14 1.53 -6.28
C PRO A 457 -17.60 2.37 -5.11
N SER A 458 -16.66 1.80 -4.36
CA SER A 458 -15.87 2.48 -3.33
C SER A 458 -14.41 2.50 -3.76
N ASP A 459 -13.87 3.69 -4.02
CA ASP A 459 -12.44 3.89 -4.28
C ASP A 459 -11.68 3.78 -2.94
N LEU A 460 -11.13 2.61 -2.65
CA LEU A 460 -10.43 2.34 -1.41
C LEU A 460 -9.07 3.06 -1.37
N THR A 461 -8.40 3.21 -2.51
CA THR A 461 -7.14 3.95 -2.60
C THR A 461 -7.32 5.41 -2.18
N ALA A 462 -8.38 6.08 -2.64
CA ALA A 462 -8.70 7.44 -2.19
C ALA A 462 -9.30 7.47 -0.77
N ALA A 463 -10.36 6.71 -0.52
CA ALA A 463 -11.19 6.88 0.68
C ALA A 463 -10.62 6.22 1.96
N ALA A 464 -9.92 5.09 1.83
CA ALA A 464 -9.33 4.38 2.97
C ALA A 464 -7.82 4.61 3.08
N PHE A 465 -7.12 4.75 1.95
CA PHE A 465 -5.65 4.73 1.90
C PHE A 465 -5.01 6.10 1.56
N GLY A 466 -5.81 7.17 1.40
CA GLY A 466 -5.29 8.53 1.21
C GLY A 466 -4.44 8.74 -0.06
N GLY A 467 -4.66 7.94 -1.09
CA GLY A 467 -3.88 7.90 -2.33
C GLY A 467 -2.64 7.00 -2.29
N ALA A 468 -2.42 6.25 -1.21
CA ALA A 468 -1.24 5.40 -1.06
C ALA A 468 -1.28 4.12 -1.91
N SER A 469 -0.10 3.69 -2.36
CA SER A 469 0.17 2.38 -2.98
C SER A 469 -0.77 1.96 -4.13
N PRO A 470 -0.92 2.78 -5.19
CA PRO A 470 -1.71 2.43 -6.37
C PRO A 470 -1.24 1.11 -7.00
N LEU A 471 -2.20 0.41 -7.60
CA LEU A 471 -2.08 -0.94 -8.12
C LEU A 471 -1.27 -0.98 -9.43
N LEU A 472 -0.27 -1.87 -9.49
CA LEU A 472 0.43 -2.25 -10.72
C LEU A 472 -0.03 -3.61 -11.25
N SER A 473 -0.73 -4.42 -10.43
CA SER A 473 -1.42 -5.65 -10.86
C SER A 473 -2.94 -5.53 -10.72
N SER A 474 -3.66 -6.53 -11.23
CA SER A 474 -5.00 -6.85 -10.73
C SER A 474 -4.91 -7.31 -9.25
N PRO A 475 -5.93 -7.06 -8.42
CA PRO A 475 -5.95 -7.54 -7.04
C PRO A 475 -6.35 -9.03 -6.96
N THR A 476 -6.01 -9.68 -5.86
CA THR A 476 -6.55 -10.99 -5.42
C THR A 476 -7.18 -10.81 -4.05
N ALA A 477 -8.46 -11.17 -3.89
CA ALA A 477 -9.22 -11.01 -2.66
C ALA A 477 -9.66 -12.33 -2.05
N THR A 478 -9.83 -12.35 -0.72
CA THR A 478 -10.39 -13.48 0.05
C THR A 478 -11.09 -12.98 1.32
N VAL A 479 -11.79 -13.88 2.02
CA VAL A 479 -12.44 -13.62 3.32
C VAL A 479 -12.03 -14.72 4.30
N THR A 480 -11.82 -14.37 5.57
CA THR A 480 -11.59 -15.37 6.63
C THR A 480 -12.80 -16.26 6.85
N THR A 481 -12.59 -17.49 7.33
CA THR A 481 -13.64 -18.52 7.49
C THR A 481 -14.73 -18.18 8.53
N ASP A 482 -14.46 -17.21 9.40
CA ASP A 482 -15.39 -16.62 10.37
C ASP A 482 -16.14 -15.39 9.85
N ALA A 483 -15.92 -15.02 8.57
CA ALA A 483 -16.40 -13.79 7.92
C ALA A 483 -15.93 -12.47 8.56
N SER A 484 -15.02 -12.48 9.55
CA SER A 484 -14.66 -11.27 10.30
C SER A 484 -13.76 -10.32 9.52
N THR A 485 -12.97 -10.83 8.58
CA THR A 485 -11.93 -10.09 7.88
C THR A 485 -11.97 -10.37 6.38
N GLN A 486 -12.12 -9.31 5.58
CA GLN A 486 -11.82 -9.35 4.14
C GLN A 486 -10.35 -9.01 3.94
N ILE A 487 -9.64 -9.67 3.02
CA ILE A 487 -8.21 -9.43 2.76
C ILE A 487 -7.98 -9.30 1.25
N VAL A 488 -7.23 -8.28 0.83
CA VAL A 488 -6.94 -7.98 -0.58
C VAL A 488 -5.45 -7.75 -0.80
N PHE A 489 -4.88 -8.45 -1.78
CA PHE A 489 -3.46 -8.40 -2.13
C PHE A 489 -3.24 -7.84 -3.54
N TRP A 490 -2.17 -7.07 -3.75
CA TRP A 490 -1.77 -6.58 -5.09
C TRP A 490 -0.28 -6.23 -5.18
N THR A 491 0.32 -6.31 -6.37
CA THR A 491 1.63 -5.70 -6.62
C THR A 491 1.45 -4.19 -6.79
N GLY A 492 2.20 -3.41 -6.00
CA GLY A 492 2.20 -1.94 -6.05
C GLY A 492 3.57 -1.36 -6.40
N GLY A 493 3.77 -0.08 -6.06
CA GLY A 493 5.01 0.65 -6.31
C GLY A 493 6.27 -0.07 -5.82
N GLY A 494 7.34 -0.02 -6.62
CA GLY A 494 8.60 -0.72 -6.33
C GLY A 494 8.58 -2.24 -6.57
N GLY A 495 7.47 -2.80 -7.07
CA GLY A 495 7.32 -4.25 -7.26
C GLY A 495 7.04 -5.01 -5.96
N LEU A 496 6.71 -4.31 -4.88
CA LEU A 496 6.31 -4.90 -3.60
C LEU A 496 4.88 -5.44 -3.69
N MET A 497 4.63 -6.57 -3.04
CA MET A 497 3.26 -7.01 -2.72
C MET A 497 2.72 -6.14 -1.58
N PHE A 498 1.48 -5.70 -1.71
CA PHE A 498 0.72 -4.97 -0.70
C PHE A 498 -0.48 -5.79 -0.23
N GLU A 499 -0.89 -5.54 1.00
CA GLU A 499 -2.07 -6.10 1.65
C GLU A 499 -2.89 -4.97 2.27
N ALA A 500 -4.20 -5.05 2.11
CA ALA A 500 -5.17 -4.30 2.90
C ALA A 500 -6.28 -5.24 3.39
N TRP A 501 -6.86 -4.93 4.54
CA TRP A 501 -7.89 -5.78 5.14
C TRP A 501 -9.01 -4.98 5.81
N TRP A 502 -10.25 -5.39 5.58
CA TRP A 502 -11.43 -4.87 6.28
C TRP A 502 -11.58 -5.63 7.59
N ALA A 503 -11.40 -4.95 8.72
CA ALA A 503 -11.60 -5.52 10.06
C ALA A 503 -12.03 -4.43 11.05
N GLY A 504 -12.89 -4.79 12.01
CA GLY A 504 -13.36 -3.84 13.04
C GLY A 504 -14.19 -2.68 12.50
N GLY A 505 -14.86 -2.86 11.35
CA GLY A 505 -15.70 -1.84 10.72
C GLY A 505 -14.95 -0.78 9.91
N ARG A 506 -13.70 -1.05 9.53
CA ARG A 506 -12.86 -0.17 8.70
C ARG A 506 -11.86 -0.94 7.85
N TRP A 507 -11.43 -0.33 6.75
CA TRP A 507 -10.26 -0.76 6.00
C TRP A 507 -8.96 -0.40 6.77
N ASN A 508 -7.96 -1.27 6.60
CA ASN A 508 -6.62 -1.20 7.20
C ASN A 508 -5.58 -1.49 6.11
N GLY A 509 -4.35 -1.03 6.30
CA GLY A 509 -3.33 -1.02 5.24
C GLY A 509 -3.30 0.31 4.47
N PRO A 510 -2.64 0.37 3.30
CA PRO A 510 -1.99 -0.73 2.60
C PRO A 510 -0.58 -0.97 3.15
N VAL A 511 -0.34 -2.14 3.74
CA VAL A 511 1.00 -2.54 4.21
C VAL A 511 1.74 -3.29 3.10
N ALA A 512 3.05 -3.13 3.01
CA ALA A 512 3.86 -3.95 2.11
C ALA A 512 4.12 -5.32 2.77
N VAL A 513 3.61 -6.38 2.16
CA VAL A 513 3.81 -7.77 2.60
C VAL A 513 5.29 -8.12 2.47
N ARG A 514 5.83 -8.80 3.49
CA ARG A 514 7.23 -9.27 3.52
C ARG A 514 7.25 -10.70 4.01
N ALA A 515 8.15 -11.53 3.49
CA ALA A 515 8.45 -12.81 4.10
C ALA A 515 9.04 -12.57 5.50
N GLY A 516 8.59 -13.36 6.48
CA GLY A 516 9.10 -13.37 7.86
C GLY A 516 10.27 -14.34 8.05
#